data_AF-A0A8X8WKE4-F1
#
_entry.id   AF-A0A8X8WKE4-F1
#
_cell.length_a   1.000
_cell.length_b   1.000
_cell.length_c   1.000
_cell.angle_alpha   90.00
_cell.angle_beta   90.00
_cell.angle_gamma   90.00
#
_symmetry.space_group_name_H-M   'P 1'
#
loop_
_entity.id
_entity.type
_entity.pdbx_description
1 polymer ?
#
loop_
_entity_poly.entity_id
_entity_poly.type
_entity_poly.pdbx_seq_one_letter_code
_entity_poly.pdbx_strand_id
1 'polypeptide(L)'
;MVLSLVGPESLMTMLPEVEATSNRYLAMWSTQDIVDLKETTAQMIFDLTGKKLISYDSQKSSEDLRGYFEAFIKGLISFPLNFPGTPFHRCLQGRKKAMKMLKDMLEERRQRPRQTQSDFFDYVLKEVERKDTMLTEDIALD
;
A
#
# COMPACT_ATOMS: atom_id res chain seq x y z
N MET A 1 5.22 8.76 13.96
CA MET A 1 5.00 7.60 13.08
C MET A 1 5.10 7.96 11.60
N VAL A 2 4.19 8.72 10.98
CA VAL A 2 4.26 8.96 9.52
C VAL A 2 5.57 9.64 9.07
N LEU A 3 6.13 10.56 9.85
CA LEU A 3 7.41 11.21 9.54
C LEU A 3 8.61 10.25 9.54
N SER A 4 8.56 9.10 10.21
CA SER A 4 9.65 8.11 10.09
C SER A 4 9.63 7.39 8.74
N LEU A 5 8.54 7.52 7.97
CA LEU A 5 8.42 6.98 6.63
C LEU A 5 8.71 8.02 5.54
N VAL A 6 8.14 9.23 5.68
CA VAL A 6 8.20 10.29 4.65
C VAL A 6 8.96 11.54 5.08
N GLY A 7 9.71 11.46 6.19
CA GLY A 7 10.60 12.52 6.62
C GLY A 7 11.83 12.64 5.71
N PRO A 8 12.59 13.76 5.80
CA PRO A 8 13.72 14.04 4.92
C PRO A 8 14.77 12.91 4.88
N GLU A 9 15.10 12.36 6.05
CA GLU A 9 16.06 11.25 6.18
C GLU A 9 15.55 9.98 5.49
N SER A 10 14.30 9.60 5.74
CA SER A 10 13.67 8.43 5.13
C SER A 10 13.55 8.58 3.61
N LEU A 11 13.21 9.78 3.12
CA LEU A 11 13.18 10.08 1.69
C LEU A 11 14.57 9.95 1.06
N MET A 12 15.62 10.47 1.70
CA MET A 12 17.00 10.29 1.25
C MET A 12 17.38 8.81 1.13
N THR A 13 16.99 7.98 2.10
CA THR A 13 17.25 6.53 2.02
C THR A 13 16.42 5.81 0.95
N MET A 14 15.29 6.39 0.53
CA MET A 14 14.40 5.81 -0.48
C MET A 14 14.83 6.15 -1.91
N LEU A 15 15.59 7.24 -2.11
CA LEU A 15 16.01 7.70 -3.44
C LEU A 15 16.64 6.60 -4.32
N PRO A 16 17.59 5.76 -3.82
CA PRO A 16 18.16 4.70 -4.65
C PRO A 16 17.12 3.67 -5.11
N GLU A 17 16.12 3.37 -4.28
CA GLU A 17 15.03 2.45 -4.62
C GLU A 17 14.06 3.06 -5.65
N VAL A 18 13.77 4.36 -5.52
CA VAL A 18 12.99 5.13 -6.50
C VAL A 18 13.70 5.16 -7.84
N GLU A 19 14.99 5.48 -7.85
CA GLU A 19 15.82 5.52 -9.06
C GLU A 19 15.87 4.15 -9.74
N ALA A 20 16.20 3.09 -9.00
CA ALA A 20 16.27 1.74 -9.55
C ALA A 20 14.92 1.29 -10.14
N THR A 21 13.81 1.57 -9.44
CA THR A 21 12.47 1.24 -9.92
C THR A 21 12.12 2.04 -11.17
N SER A 22 12.44 3.34 -11.19
CA SER A 22 12.21 4.22 -12.34
C SER A 22 12.99 3.75 -13.56
N ASN A 23 14.27 3.44 -13.40
CA ASN A 23 15.10 2.92 -14.49
C ASN A 23 14.57 1.59 -15.04
N ARG A 24 14.09 0.68 -14.18
CA ARG A 24 13.47 -0.57 -14.61
C ARG A 24 12.21 -0.32 -15.44
N TYR A 25 11.33 0.57 -14.98
CA TYR A 25 10.09 0.92 -15.68
C TYR A 25 10.40 1.62 -17.02
N LEU A 26 11.33 2.57 -17.04
CA LEU A 26 11.79 3.24 -18.27
C LEU A 26 12.37 2.25 -19.29
N ALA A 27 13.19 1.31 -18.84
CA ALA A 27 13.74 0.26 -19.70
C ALA A 27 12.66 -0.69 -20.25
N MET A 28 11.58 -0.92 -19.50
CA MET A 28 10.44 -1.70 -19.98
C MET A 28 9.61 -0.90 -20.99
N TRP A 29 9.35 0.37 -20.72
CA TRP A 29 8.60 1.28 -21.60
C TRP A 29 9.30 1.52 -22.93
N SER A 30 10.63 1.57 -22.95
CA SER A 30 11.40 1.78 -24.18
C SER A 30 11.27 0.64 -25.20
N THR A 31 10.76 -0.52 -24.78
CA THR A 31 10.51 -1.67 -25.67
C THR A 31 9.09 -1.69 -26.24
N GLN A 32 8.23 -0.76 -25.83
CA GLN A 32 6.83 -0.68 -26.24
C GLN A 32 6.63 0.41 -27.29
N ASP A 33 5.76 0.15 -28.27
CA ASP A 33 5.43 1.12 -29.33
C ASP A 33 4.57 2.28 -28.80
N ILE A 34 3.66 1.98 -27.86
CA ILE A 34 2.75 2.94 -27.23
C ILE A 34 2.72 2.67 -25.73
N VAL A 35 2.84 3.73 -24.93
CA VAL A 35 2.80 3.67 -23.46
C VAL A 35 1.78 4.66 -22.93
N ASP A 36 0.81 4.19 -22.15
CA ASP A 36 -0.03 5.06 -21.32
C ASP A 36 0.78 5.47 -20.07
N LEU A 37 1.44 6.62 -20.16
CA LEU A 37 2.29 7.14 -19.09
C LEU A 37 1.54 7.33 -17.77
N LYS A 38 0.24 7.64 -17.81
CA LYS A 38 -0.54 7.86 -16.59
C LYS A 38 -0.71 6.55 -15.85
N GLU A 39 -1.14 5.50 -16.55
CA GLU A 39 -1.38 4.20 -15.94
C GLU A 39 -0.09 3.55 -15.45
N THR A 40 0.94 3.52 -16.30
CA THR A 40 2.20 2.86 -15.97
C THR A 40 2.97 3.57 -14.86
N THR A 41 2.94 4.91 -14.81
CA THR A 41 3.52 5.67 -13.69
C THR A 41 2.75 5.44 -12.40
N ALA A 42 1.41 5.40 -12.46
CA ALA A 42 0.59 5.11 -11.29
C ALA A 42 0.86 3.68 -10.76
N GLN A 43 1.09 2.70 -11.65
CA GLN A 43 1.48 1.35 -11.27
C GLN A 43 2.86 1.33 -10.61
N MET A 44 3.85 2.02 -11.19
CA MET A 44 5.19 2.15 -10.62
C MET A 44 5.16 2.70 -9.19
N ILE A 45 4.41 3.78 -8.95
CA ILE A 45 4.26 4.39 -7.63
C ILE A 45 3.61 3.40 -6.65
N PHE A 46 2.59 2.67 -7.10
CA PHE A 46 1.88 1.72 -6.25
C PHE A 46 2.75 0.53 -5.87
N ASP A 47 3.50 -0.05 -6.81
CA ASP A 47 4.43 -1.14 -6.52
C ASP A 47 5.49 -0.70 -5.51
N LEU A 48 6.07 0.50 -5.70
CA LEU A 48 7.09 1.03 -4.80
C LEU A 48 6.53 1.27 -3.39
N THR A 49 5.39 1.95 -3.29
CA THR A 49 4.76 2.27 -2.01
C THR A 49 4.22 1.03 -1.30
N GLY A 50 3.57 0.12 -2.01
CA GLY A 50 3.07 -1.14 -1.46
C GLY A 50 4.21 -2.02 -0.92
N LYS A 51 5.31 -2.15 -1.66
CA LYS A 51 6.51 -2.84 -1.20
C LYS A 51 7.10 -2.18 0.04
N LYS A 52 7.24 -0.85 0.04
CA LYS A 52 7.86 -0.12 1.16
C LYS A 52 7.01 -0.13 2.42
N LEU A 53 5.70 -0.05 2.29
CA LEU A 53 4.77 0.04 3.41
C LEU A 53 4.56 -1.32 4.06
N ILE A 54 4.24 -2.33 3.26
CA ILE A 54 3.72 -3.61 3.75
C ILE A 54 4.42 -4.82 3.13
N SER A 55 5.55 -4.64 2.43
CA SER A 55 6.22 -5.69 1.65
C SER A 55 5.31 -6.33 0.59
N TYR A 56 4.34 -5.58 0.05
CA TYR A 56 3.45 -6.08 -0.98
C TYR A 56 4.19 -6.36 -2.29
N ASP A 57 3.87 -7.50 -2.91
CA ASP A 57 4.40 -7.94 -4.19
C ASP A 57 3.22 -8.40 -5.06
N SER A 58 2.88 -7.60 -6.07
CA SER A 58 1.74 -7.84 -6.97
C SER A 58 1.89 -9.13 -7.78
N GLN A 59 3.11 -9.65 -7.96
CA GLN A 59 3.36 -10.90 -8.68
C GLN A 59 3.16 -12.14 -7.82
N LYS A 60 3.21 -11.99 -6.49
CA LYS A 60 3.10 -13.10 -5.54
C LYS A 60 1.81 -13.11 -4.74
N SER A 61 1.11 -11.98 -4.68
CA SER A 61 -0.15 -11.86 -3.97
C SER A 61 -1.30 -12.47 -4.77
N SER A 62 -2.20 -13.16 -4.07
CA SER A 62 -3.49 -13.61 -4.63
C SER A 62 -4.56 -12.51 -4.63
N GLU A 63 -4.32 -11.42 -3.88
CA GLU A 63 -5.25 -10.30 -3.73
C GLU A 63 -4.92 -9.17 -4.70
N ASP A 64 -5.95 -8.55 -5.28
CA ASP A 64 -5.79 -7.39 -6.16
C ASP A 64 -5.87 -6.07 -5.35
N LEU A 65 -4.82 -5.82 -4.56
CA LEU A 65 -4.78 -4.61 -3.71
C LEU A 65 -4.81 -3.33 -4.55
N ARG A 66 -4.27 -3.35 -5.77
CA ARG A 66 -4.29 -2.21 -6.70
C ARG A 66 -5.72 -1.91 -7.13
N GLY A 67 -6.48 -2.92 -7.54
CA GLY A 67 -7.89 -2.77 -7.89
C GLY A 67 -8.74 -2.26 -6.72
N TYR A 68 -8.44 -2.70 -5.49
CA TYR A 68 -9.10 -2.17 -4.28
C TYR A 68 -8.80 -0.69 -4.07
N PHE A 69 -7.53 -0.28 -4.24
CA PHE A 69 -7.11 1.12 -4.14
C PHE A 69 -7.76 2.00 -5.21
N GLU A 70 -7.82 1.53 -6.46
CA GLU A 70 -8.50 2.26 -7.53
C GLU A 70 -10.01 2.42 -7.28
N ALA A 71 -10.67 1.35 -6.82
CA ALA A 71 -12.07 1.40 -6.44
C ALA A 71 -12.29 2.42 -5.30
N PHE A 72 -11.38 2.47 -4.34
CA PHE A 72 -11.41 3.42 -3.24
C PHE A 72 -11.33 4.88 -3.73
N ILE A 73 -10.32 5.22 -4.53
CA ILE A 73 -10.16 6.58 -5.09
C ILE A 73 -11.38 6.98 -5.93
N LYS A 74 -11.88 6.08 -6.78
CA LYS A 74 -13.09 6.33 -7.58
C LYS A 74 -14.33 6.54 -6.72
N GLY A 75 -14.44 5.85 -5.59
CA GLY A 75 -15.57 6.01 -4.67
C GLY A 75 -15.51 7.28 -3.84
N LEU A 76 -14.33 7.75 -3.45
CA LEU A 76 -14.13 8.99 -2.68
C LEU A 76 -14.73 10.22 -3.36
N ILE A 77 -14.62 10.29 -4.70
CA ILE A 77 -15.12 11.41 -5.51
C ILE A 77 -16.51 11.14 -6.11
N SER A 78 -17.16 10.03 -5.74
CA SER A 78 -18.46 9.65 -6.29
C SER A 78 -19.61 10.08 -5.39
N PHE A 79 -20.83 10.05 -5.93
CA PHE A 79 -22.03 10.27 -5.13
C PHE A 79 -22.16 9.14 -4.07
N PRO A 80 -22.41 9.45 -2.79
CA PRO A 80 -22.34 8.50 -1.67
C PRO A 80 -23.58 7.57 -1.60
N LEU A 81 -23.89 6.90 -2.70
CA LEU A 81 -24.99 5.95 -2.83
C LEU A 81 -24.48 4.52 -2.77
N ASN A 82 -24.78 3.82 -1.67
CA ASN A 82 -24.40 2.42 -1.47
C ASN A 82 -25.40 1.47 -2.15
N PHE A 83 -25.37 1.44 -3.49
CA PHE A 83 -26.20 0.54 -4.29
C PHE A 83 -25.31 -0.33 -5.20
N PRO A 84 -25.60 -1.63 -5.41
CA PRO A 84 -24.78 -2.48 -6.28
C PRO A 84 -24.54 -1.85 -7.66
N GLY A 85 -23.29 -1.83 -8.10
CA GLY A 85 -22.87 -1.23 -9.37
C GLY A 85 -22.38 0.22 -9.27
N THR A 86 -22.67 0.94 -8.18
CA THR A 86 -22.15 2.31 -8.00
C THR A 86 -20.66 2.30 -7.62
N PRO A 87 -19.91 3.37 -7.95
CA PRO A 87 -18.52 3.50 -7.51
C PRO A 87 -18.38 3.51 -5.97
N PHE A 88 -19.30 4.16 -5.26
CA PHE A 88 -19.31 4.17 -3.79
C PHE A 88 -19.47 2.77 -3.21
N HIS A 89 -20.39 1.95 -3.75
CA HIS A 89 -20.52 0.55 -3.32
C HIS A 89 -19.24 -0.24 -3.56
N ARG A 90 -18.60 -0.11 -4.73
CA ARG A 90 -17.32 -0.78 -5.02
C ARG A 90 -16.20 -0.32 -4.09
N CYS A 91 -16.14 0.95 -3.74
CA CYS A 91 -15.19 1.48 -2.75
C CYS A 91 -15.36 0.81 -1.38
N LEU A 92 -16.59 0.70 -0.87
CA LEU A 92 -16.84 0.03 0.40
C LEU A 92 -16.43 -1.45 0.37
N GLN A 93 -16.69 -2.15 -0.74
CA GLN A 93 -16.25 -3.54 -0.91
C GLN A 93 -14.72 -3.66 -0.99
N GLY A 94 -14.06 -2.77 -1.75
CA GLY A 94 -12.61 -2.70 -1.86
C GLY A 94 -11.95 -2.45 -0.51
N ARG A 95 -12.44 -1.45 0.24
CA ARG A 95 -11.98 -1.17 1.62
C ARG A 95 -12.15 -2.39 2.52
N LYS A 96 -13.32 -3.06 2.50
CA LYS A 96 -13.54 -4.27 3.30
C LYS A 96 -12.51 -5.37 3.02
N LYS A 97 -12.18 -5.60 1.75
CA LYS A 97 -11.18 -6.61 1.35
C LYS A 97 -9.76 -6.19 1.73
N ALA A 98 -9.39 -4.93 1.47
CA ALA A 98 -8.09 -4.38 1.84
C ALA A 98 -7.88 -4.46 3.37
N MET A 99 -8.88 -4.07 4.17
CA MET A 99 -8.81 -4.15 5.64
C MET A 99 -8.68 -5.59 6.13
N LYS A 100 -9.40 -6.53 5.51
CA LYS A 100 -9.24 -7.95 5.83
C LYS A 100 -7.81 -8.42 5.56
N MET A 101 -7.27 -8.10 4.38
CA MET A 101 -5.90 -8.45 4.01
C MET A 101 -4.88 -7.86 5.00
N LEU A 102 -5.01 -6.58 5.38
CA LEU A 102 -4.11 -5.96 6.34
C LEU A 102 -4.21 -6.60 7.74
N LYS A 103 -5.41 -6.97 8.19
CA LYS A 103 -5.61 -7.71 9.45
C LYS A 103 -4.95 -9.09 9.40
N ASP A 104 -5.15 -9.83 8.31
CA ASP A 104 -4.54 -11.15 8.12
C ASP A 104 -2.99 -11.05 8.12
N MET A 105 -2.43 -10.03 7.47
CA MET A 105 -0.98 -9.74 7.48
C MET A 105 -0.45 -9.38 8.86
N LEU A 106 -1.21 -8.61 9.63
CA LEU A 106 -0.85 -8.21 11.00
C LEU A 106 -0.76 -9.45 11.90
N GLU A 107 -1.77 -10.31 11.83
CA GLU A 107 -1.85 -11.53 12.62
C GLU A 107 -0.74 -12.53 12.25
N GLU A 108 -0.46 -12.71 10.96
CA GLU A 108 0.65 -13.55 10.50
C GLU A 108 1.99 -13.10 11.10
N ARG A 109 2.24 -11.79 11.12
CA ARG A 109 3.49 -11.22 11.64
C ARG A 109 3.60 -11.30 13.16
N ARG A 110 2.48 -11.29 13.90
CA ARG A 110 2.47 -11.56 15.35
C ARG A 110 2.81 -13.01 15.65
N GLN A 111 2.26 -13.94 14.87
CA GLN A 111 2.53 -15.37 15.03
C GLN A 111 3.95 -15.76 14.58
N ARG A 112 4.50 -15.03 13.61
CA ARG A 112 5.85 -15.23 13.07
C ARG A 112 6.63 -13.91 13.03
N PRO A 113 7.12 -13.43 14.18
CA PRO A 113 7.85 -12.17 14.26
C PRO A 113 9.08 -12.18 13.37
N ARG A 114 9.25 -11.14 12.57
CA ARG A 114 10.45 -10.95 11.76
C ARG A 114 11.59 -10.47 12.66
N GLN A 115 12.80 -11.02 12.46
CA GLN A 115 13.98 -10.64 13.23
C GLN A 115 14.44 -9.20 12.95
N THR A 116 14.07 -8.66 11.78
CA THR A 116 14.44 -7.31 11.36
C THR A 116 13.20 -6.57 10.91
N GLN A 117 13.09 -5.32 11.33
CA GLN A 117 12.09 -4.38 10.84
C GLN A 117 12.42 -4.04 9.39
N SER A 118 11.60 -4.54 8.48
CA SER A 118 11.87 -4.49 7.05
C SER A 118 10.96 -3.51 6.30
N ASP A 119 9.80 -3.17 6.87
CA ASP A 119 8.85 -2.23 6.30
C ASP A 119 8.14 -1.38 7.37
N PHE A 120 7.28 -0.46 6.92
CA PHE A 120 6.52 0.42 7.80
C PHE A 120 5.52 -0.34 8.67
N PHE A 121 4.96 -1.43 8.19
CA PHE A 121 3.95 -2.19 8.91
C PHE A 121 4.54 -2.91 10.14
N ASP A 122 5.83 -3.27 10.10
CA ASP A 122 6.59 -3.68 11.30
C ASP A 122 6.76 -2.54 12.32
N TYR A 123 6.85 -1.27 11.87
CA TYR A 123 6.87 -0.10 12.76
C TYR A 123 5.53 0.05 13.47
N VAL A 124 4.43 -0.05 12.71
CA VAL A 124 3.07 0.06 13.21
C VAL A 124 2.79 -1.01 14.27
N LEU A 125 3.17 -2.26 14.02
CA LEU A 125 3.04 -3.37 14.98
C LEU A 125 3.69 -3.03 16.32
N LYS A 126 4.95 -2.57 16.31
CA LYS A 126 5.67 -2.18 17.53
C LYS A 126 4.98 -1.04 18.26
N GLU A 127 4.53 -0.02 17.55
CA GLU A 127 3.86 1.13 18.17
C GLU A 127 2.49 0.77 18.76
N VAL A 128 1.75 -0.18 18.17
CA VAL A 128 0.46 -0.68 18.70
C VAL A 128 0.67 -1.53 19.97
N GLU A 129 1.79 -2.25 20.09
CA GLU A 129 2.12 -3.06 21.27
C GLU A 129 2.60 -2.25 22.48
N ARG A 130 2.91 -0.96 22.30
CA ARG A 130 3.35 -0.07 23.38
C ARG A 130 2.21 0.20 24.37
N LYS A 131 2.49 0.03 25.67
CA LYS A 131 1.49 0.20 26.74
C LYS A 131 1.00 1.65 26.93
N ASP A 132 1.78 2.63 26.47
CA ASP A 132 1.55 4.07 26.61
C ASP A 132 0.95 4.72 25.36
N THR A 133 0.62 3.94 24.32
CA THR A 133 0.13 4.45 23.05
C THR A 133 -1.40 4.64 23.03
N MET A 134 -1.86 5.65 22.30
CA MET A 134 -3.29 5.81 21.92
C MET A 134 -3.62 5.05 20.62
N LEU A 135 -2.61 4.49 19.96
CA LEU A 135 -2.76 3.80 18.68
C LEU A 135 -3.28 2.38 18.89
N THR A 136 -4.59 2.19 18.72
CA THR A 136 -5.18 0.85 18.69
C THR A 136 -4.98 0.19 17.32
N GLU A 137 -5.14 -1.13 17.25
CA GLU A 137 -5.08 -1.86 15.98
C GLU A 137 -6.08 -1.32 14.95
N ASP A 138 -7.32 -1.05 15.37
CA ASP A 138 -8.31 -0.50 14.46
C ASP A 138 -7.91 0.90 13.96
N ILE A 139 -7.33 1.76 14.81
CA ILE A 139 -6.82 3.08 14.38
C ILE A 139 -5.60 2.95 13.47
N ALA A 140 -4.75 1.95 13.70
CA ALA A 140 -3.55 1.72 12.90
C ALA A 140 -3.84 1.21 11.48
N LEU A 141 -4.97 0.53 11.32
CA LEU A 141 -5.38 -0.06 10.04
C LEU A 141 -6.33 0.85 9.24
N ASP A 142 -7.08 1.74 9.89
CA ASP A 142 -8.08 2.61 9.26
C ASP A 142 -7.51 3.89 8.63
#